data_AF-H1PRW4-F1
#
_entry.id   AF-H1PRW4-F1
#
_cell.length_a   1.000
_cell.length_b   1.000
_cell.length_c   1.000
_cell.angle_alpha   90.00
_cell.angle_beta   90.00
_cell.angle_gamma   90.00
#
_symmetry.space_group_name_H-M   'P 1'
#
loop_
_entity.id
_entity.type
_entity.pdbx_description
1 polymer ?
#
loop_
_entity_poly.entity_id
_entity_poly.type
_entity_poly.pdbx_seq_one_letter_code
_entity_poly.pdbx_strand_id
1 'polypeptide(L)'
;MKEKKSLIRTILRYSIPSVISMWMFTIYTMVDGIFIGKYVGPLGLAGVNITMPLINFTFAVGIMIAVGSSTMIAIHFGEGD
;
A
#
# COMPACT_ATOMS: atom_id res chain seq x y z
N MET A 1 30.49 -15.22 -0.79
CA MET A 1 29.82 -14.87 0.49
C MET A 1 29.73 -13.35 0.78
N LYS A 2 30.40 -12.47 0.00
CA LYS A 2 30.37 -11.01 0.18
C LYS A 2 29.06 -10.33 -0.31
N GLU A 3 28.34 -10.94 -1.24
CA GLU A 3 27.11 -10.38 -1.81
C GLU A 3 25.87 -10.44 -0.89
N LYS A 4 25.70 -11.53 -0.12
CA LYS A 4 24.54 -11.69 0.77
C LYS A 4 24.41 -10.59 1.83
N LYS A 5 25.53 -10.00 2.28
CA LYS A 5 25.54 -8.90 3.26
C LYS A 5 25.00 -7.58 2.68
N SER A 6 25.12 -7.37 1.37
CA SER A 6 24.59 -6.19 0.67
C SER A 6 23.08 -6.31 0.47
N LEU A 7 22.61 -7.48 0.01
CA LEU A 7 21.18 -7.73 -0.26
C LEU A 7 20.29 -7.53 0.97
N ILE A 8 20.65 -8.13 2.11
CA ILE A 8 19.85 -7.99 3.34
C ILE A 8 19.81 -6.53 3.80
N ARG A 9 20.91 -5.79 3.68
CA ARG A 9 20.97 -4.37 4.03
C ARG A 9 20.08 -3.52 3.12
N THR A 10 20.07 -3.82 1.82
CA THR A 10 19.22 -3.13 0.84
C THR A 10 17.74 -3.42 1.05
N ILE A 11 17.39 -4.70 1.27
CA ILE A 11 16.01 -5.10 1.60
C ILE A 11 15.57 -4.39 2.88
N LEU A 12 16.36 -4.43 3.96
CA LEU A 12 15.98 -3.75 5.20
C LEU A 12 15.86 -2.22 5.01
N ARG A 13 16.73 -1.60 4.21
CA ARG A 13 16.67 -0.16 3.93
C ARG A 13 15.40 0.26 3.19
N TYR A 14 14.84 -0.58 2.32
CA TYR A 14 13.59 -0.30 1.60
C TYR A 14 12.34 -0.83 2.32
N SER A 15 12.41 -1.99 2.95
CA SER A 15 11.26 -2.61 3.62
C SER A 15 10.87 -1.89 4.91
N ILE A 16 11.82 -1.38 5.70
CA ILE A 16 11.51 -0.63 6.93
C ILE A 16 10.61 0.59 6.64
N PRO A 17 10.97 1.52 5.73
CA PRO A 17 10.11 2.65 5.42
C PRO A 17 8.78 2.23 4.77
N SER A 18 8.75 1.16 3.98
CA SER A 18 7.51 0.61 3.42
C SER A 18 6.55 0.09 4.49
N VAL A 19 7.06 -0.65 5.49
CA VAL A 19 6.26 -1.14 6.62
C VAL A 19 5.74 0.01 7.46
N ILE A 20 6.57 1.03 7.73
CA ILE A 20 6.14 2.24 8.45
C ILE A 20 5.03 2.95 7.68
N SER A 21 5.16 3.07 6.35
CA SER A 21 4.12 3.68 5.50
C SER A 21 2.80 2.90 5.59
N MET A 22 2.86 1.57 5.59
CA MET A 22 1.68 0.72 5.71
C MET A 22 1.02 0.80 7.11
N TRP A 23 1.83 1.00 8.16
CA TRP A 23 1.32 1.27 9.51
C TRP A 23 0.64 2.64 9.60
N MET A 24 1.25 3.68 9.03
CA MET A 24 0.63 5.02 8.97
C MET A 24 -0.69 4.99 8.23
N PHE A 25 -0.77 4.27 7.10
CA PHE A 25 -2.02 4.07 6.37
C PHE A 25 -3.08 3.39 7.24
N THR A 26 -2.72 2.32 7.95
CA THR A 26 -3.66 1.61 8.85
C THR A 26 -4.13 2.50 10.01
N ILE A 27 -3.24 3.27 10.61
CA ILE A 27 -3.59 4.20 11.69
C ILE A 27 -4.53 5.28 11.18
N TYR A 28 -4.26 5.83 9.99
CA TYR A 28 -5.13 6.80 9.33
C TYR A 28 -6.54 6.24 9.11
N THR A 29 -6.68 5.03 8.57
CA THR A 29 -8.01 4.43 8.33
C THR A 29 -8.73 4.08 9.64
N MET A 30 -8.01 3.67 10.69
CA MET A 30 -8.60 3.46 12.02
C MET A 30 -9.10 4.76 12.64
N VAL A 31 -8.29 5.82 12.57
CA VAL A 31 -8.67 7.15 13.08
C VAL A 31 -9.90 7.65 12.33
N ASP A 32 -9.91 7.60 11.01
CA ASP A 32 -11.08 7.98 10.20
C ASP A 32 -12.33 7.18 10.61
N GLY A 33 -12.20 5.85 10.78
CA GLY A 33 -13.28 5.00 11.23
C GLY A 33 -13.82 5.37 12.62
N ILE A 34 -12.94 5.67 13.58
CA ILE A 34 -13.31 6.11 14.93
C ILE A 34 -14.06 7.44 14.89
N PHE A 35 -13.56 8.41 14.12
CA PHE A 35 -14.19 9.72 14.00
C PHE A 35 -15.56 9.60 13.32
N ILE A 36 -15.67 8.86 12.22
CA ILE A 36 -16.95 8.64 11.53
C ILE A 36 -17.94 7.93 12.47
N GLY A 37 -17.49 6.89 13.18
CA GLY A 37 -18.31 6.18 14.15
C GLY A 37 -18.77 7.05 15.32
N LYS A 38 -17.93 7.98 15.80
CA LYS A 38 -18.26 8.85 16.95
C LYS A 38 -19.13 10.04 16.57
N TYR A 39 -18.88 10.67 15.41
CA TYR A 39 -19.52 11.93 15.02
C TYR A 39 -20.68 11.77 14.04
N VAL A 40 -20.65 10.74 13.19
CA VAL A 40 -21.73 10.44 12.21
C VAL A 40 -22.55 9.23 12.65
N GLY A 41 -21.93 8.32 13.40
CA GLY A 41 -22.60 7.14 13.93
C GLY A 41 -22.70 5.99 12.93
N PRO A 42 -23.58 5.00 13.20
CA PRO A 42 -23.69 3.78 12.41
C PRO A 42 -24.07 4.02 10.95
N LEU A 43 -24.90 5.03 10.67
CA LEU A 43 -25.30 5.38 9.31
C LEU A 43 -24.11 5.88 8.46
N GLY A 44 -23.19 6.63 9.07
CA GLY A 44 -21.96 7.06 8.41
C GLY A 44 -21.07 5.89 8.05
N LEU A 45 -20.85 4.97 8.99
CA LEU A 45 -20.07 3.76 8.75
C LEU A 45 -20.70 2.86 7.68
N ALA A 46 -22.02 2.75 7.65
CA ALA A 46 -22.73 2.01 6.61
C ALA A 46 -22.51 2.63 5.22
N GLY A 47 -22.61 3.96 5.10
CA GLY A 47 -22.34 4.68 3.85
C GLY A 47 -20.90 4.48 3.34
N VAL A 48 -19.92 4.52 4.26
CA VAL A 48 -18.51 4.23 3.93
C VAL A 48 -18.37 2.81 3.38
N ASN A 49 -18.95 1.81 4.06
CA ASN A 49 -18.85 0.41 3.62
C ASN A 49 -19.53 0.16 2.27
N ILE A 50 -20.67 0.81 1.99
CA ILE A 50 -21.34 0.73 0.68
C ILE A 50 -20.47 1.34 -0.43
N THR A 51 -19.66 2.34 -0.10
CA THR A 51 -18.79 3.03 -1.07
C THR A 51 -17.44 2.31 -1.27
N MET A 52 -17.02 1.45 -0.32
CA MET A 52 -15.75 0.72 -0.38
C MET A 52 -15.50 -0.06 -1.67
N PRO A 53 -16.48 -0.75 -2.31
CA PRO A 53 -16.27 -1.43 -3.58
C PRO A 53 -15.77 -0.49 -4.70
N LEU A 54 -16.29 0.73 -4.76
CA LEU A 54 -15.88 1.73 -5.76
C LEU A 54 -14.46 2.24 -5.50
N ILE A 55 -14.15 2.48 -4.22
CA ILE A 55 -12.81 2.87 -3.79
C ILE A 55 -11.80 1.76 -4.14
N ASN A 56 -12.11 0.52 -3.78
CA ASN A 56 -11.27 -0.65 -4.06
C ASN A 56 -11.07 -0.88 -5.55
N PHE A 57 -12.10 -0.66 -6.37
CA PHE A 57 -11.97 -0.74 -7.83
C PHE A 57 -10.96 0.29 -8.36
N THR A 58 -11.02 1.52 -7.86
CA THR A 58 -10.08 2.59 -8.23
C THR A 58 -8.65 2.23 -7.80
N PHE A 59 -8.48 1.74 -6.57
CA PHE A 59 -7.20 1.24 -6.09
C PHE A 59 -6.68 0.06 -6.92
N ALA A 60 -7.54 -0.88 -7.31
CA ALA A 60 -7.16 -2.03 -8.11
C ALA A 60 -6.59 -1.62 -9.47
N VAL A 61 -7.23 -0.66 -10.16
CA VAL A 61 -6.72 -0.11 -11.42
C VAL A 61 -5.38 0.60 -11.19
N GLY A 62 -5.26 1.41 -10.13
CA GLY A 62 -4.01 2.09 -9.79
C GLY A 62 -2.86 1.12 -9.51
N ILE A 63 -3.12 0.07 -8.73
CA ILE A 63 -2.14 -0.97 -8.40
C ILE A 63 -1.75 -1.77 -9.64
N MET A 64 -2.71 -2.12 -10.51
CA MET A 64 -2.44 -2.83 -11.76
C MET A 64 -1.41 -2.06 -12.60
N ILE A 65 -1.59 -0.76 -12.76
CA ILE A 65 -0.67 0.09 -13.52
C ILE A 65 0.67 0.24 -12.77
N ALA A 66 0.65 0.55 -11.48
CA ALA A 66 1.85 0.79 -10.69
C ALA A 66 2.75 -0.45 -10.58
N VAL A 67 2.18 -1.59 -10.18
CA VAL A 67 2.93 -2.84 -10.06
C VAL A 67 3.27 -3.40 -11.44
N GLY A 68 2.32 -3.40 -12.38
CA GLY A 68 2.54 -3.92 -13.73
C GLY A 68 3.67 -3.19 -14.47
N SER A 69 3.69 -1.86 -14.43
CA SER A 69 4.78 -1.07 -15.02
C SER A 69 6.11 -1.30 -14.30
N SER A 70 6.12 -1.32 -12.97
CA SER A 70 7.33 -1.59 -12.19
C SER A 70 7.93 -2.96 -12.50
N THR A 71 7.10 -3.99 -12.69
CA THR A 71 7.56 -5.33 -13.07
C THR A 71 8.16 -5.34 -14.46
N MET A 72 7.50 -4.72 -15.45
CA MET A 72 8.03 -4.63 -16.81
C MET A 72 9.36 -3.88 -16.87
N ILE A 73 9.49 -2.78 -16.13
CA ILE A 73 10.74 -2.02 -16.02
C ILE A 73 11.83 -2.90 -15.39
N ALA A 74 11.54 -3.62 -14.31
CA ALA A 74 12.51 -4.48 -13.65
C ALA A 74 13.03 -5.60 -14.57
N ILE A 75 12.15 -6.18 -15.42
CA ILE A 75 12.54 -7.19 -16.41
C ILE A 75 13.52 -6.59 -17.42
N HIS A 76 13.16 -5.49 -18.08
CA HIS A 76 14.02 -4.87 -19.10
C HIS A 76 15.33 -4.34 -18.51
N PHE A 77 15.31 -3.84 -17.28
CA PHE A 77 16.52 -3.35 -16.60
C PHE A 77 17.48 -4.51 -16.27
N GLY A 78 16.94 -5.70 -16.00
CA GLY A 78 17.73 -6.91 -15.76
C GLY A 78 18.18 -7.65 -17.03
N GLU A 79 17.58 -7.38 -18.19
CA GLU A 79 18.00 -7.94 -19.49
C GLU A 79 19.25 -7.27 -20.07
N GLY A 80 19.61 -6.08 -19.56
CA GLY A 80 20.82 -5.34 -19.93
C GLY A 80 22.03 -5.56 -19.01
N ASP A 81 21.88 -6.39 -17.98
CA ASP A 81 22.93 -6.91 -17.08
C ASP A 81 23.24 -8.38 -17.44
#